data_AF-A0A515L6Q7-F1
#
_entry.id   AF-A0A515L6Q7-F1
#
_cell.length_a   1.000
_cell.length_b   1.000
_cell.length_c   1.000
_cell.angle_alpha   90.00
_cell.angle_beta   90.00
_cell.angle_gamma   90.00
#
_symmetry.space_group_name_H-M   'P 1'
#
loop_
_entity.id
_entity.type
_entity.pdbx_description
1 polymer ?
#
loop_
_entity_poly.entity_id
_entity_poly.type
_entity_poly.pdbx_seq_one_letter_code
_entity_poly.pdbx_strand_id
1 'polypeptide(L)'
;MTLRPLLVLAALVLASCGQVDSAPTSDVSKIDKSAGVSAKRQGKAIVDAQGVIFDLPGGKTGEFTFGTPRESIEPVAARVFGAPEDSRNDECGAGPMEFARYGPITLNFQDGELVGWMAREGEGVLTSDSVMPGKPMRDLKIARSARMMENSTLDGEFEYLAADGRAIRGFVEGEGRDAKIASLYAGQNCFFR
;
A
#
# COMPACT_ATOMS: atom_id res chain seq x y z
N MET A 1 -17.51 54.40 3.05
CA MET A 1 -18.00 55.40 2.08
C MET A 1 -17.20 56.66 2.34
N THR A 2 -16.18 57.01 1.56
CA THR A 2 -16.32 57.60 0.23
C THR A 2 -15.12 57.29 -0.67
N LEU A 3 -15.47 57.08 -1.94
CA LEU A 3 -14.67 56.74 -3.10
C LEU A 3 -14.13 58.03 -3.75
N ARG A 4 -12.91 58.04 -4.30
CA ARG A 4 -12.67 58.84 -5.53
C ARG A 4 -11.48 58.32 -6.39
N PRO A 5 -11.68 58.17 -7.71
CA PRO A 5 -10.74 57.57 -8.67
C PRO A 5 -10.03 58.62 -9.55
N LEU A 6 -9.00 58.18 -10.31
CA LEU A 6 -8.51 58.72 -11.60
C LEU A 6 -7.38 57.75 -12.03
N LEU A 7 -7.47 56.86 -13.02
CA LEU A 7 -7.74 56.97 -14.46
C LEU A 7 -6.79 57.93 -15.19
N VAL A 8 -5.71 57.39 -15.77
CA VAL A 8 -4.95 58.02 -16.85
C VAL A 8 -4.72 57.01 -17.97
N LEU A 9 -5.06 57.50 -19.17
CA LEU A 9 -5.17 56.88 -20.47
C LEU A 9 -3.85 56.38 -21.08
N ALA A 10 -3.99 55.37 -21.93
CA ALA A 10 -3.01 54.87 -22.87
C ALA A 10 -2.73 55.84 -24.03
N ALA A 11 -1.53 55.73 -24.62
CA ALA A 11 -1.24 56.16 -25.99
C ALA A 11 -0.40 55.09 -26.70
N LEU A 12 -1.00 54.50 -27.74
CA LEU A 12 -0.41 53.61 -28.74
C LEU A 12 0.40 54.43 -29.76
N VAL A 13 1.58 53.94 -30.16
CA VAL A 13 2.18 54.25 -31.47
C VAL A 13 2.72 52.95 -32.09
N LEU A 14 2.23 52.65 -33.29
CA LEU A 14 2.65 51.53 -34.16
C LEU A 14 3.77 51.99 -35.13
N ALA A 15 4.78 51.14 -35.32
CA ALA A 15 5.67 51.10 -36.50
C ALA A 15 6.05 49.62 -36.69
N SER A 16 5.52 48.83 -37.63
CA SER A 16 5.49 48.83 -39.12
C SER A 16 6.70 48.12 -39.79
N CYS A 17 6.52 46.81 -40.00
CA CYS A 17 6.88 45.91 -41.12
C CYS A 17 8.32 45.67 -41.66
N GLY A 18 8.65 44.36 -41.75
CA GLY A 18 9.49 43.69 -42.78
C GLY A 18 10.61 42.84 -42.16
N GLN A 19 10.75 41.51 -42.31
CA GLN A 19 10.28 40.54 -43.30
C GLN A 19 9.98 39.18 -42.63
N VAL A 20 9.06 38.45 -43.24
CA VAL A 20 8.65 37.08 -42.95
C VAL A 20 9.53 36.10 -43.71
N ASP A 21 10.04 35.07 -43.04
CA ASP A 21 10.39 33.79 -43.67
C ASP A 21 10.16 32.61 -42.70
N SER A 22 9.15 31.82 -43.04
CA SER A 22 8.90 30.39 -42.77
C SER A 22 8.79 29.83 -41.33
N ALA A 23 7.59 29.33 -41.02
CA ALA A 23 7.22 28.41 -39.93
C ALA A 23 7.78 26.97 -40.19
N PRO A 24 7.77 25.98 -39.24
CA PRO A 24 6.83 25.81 -38.12
C PRO A 24 7.43 25.53 -36.71
N THR A 25 6.62 25.94 -35.73
CA THR A 25 6.28 25.32 -34.45
C THR A 25 7.15 24.15 -33.95
N SER A 26 7.73 24.31 -32.76
CA SER A 26 7.23 23.61 -31.57
C SER A 26 8.00 24.05 -30.32
N ASP A 27 7.18 24.42 -29.34
CA ASP A 27 7.38 24.45 -27.89
C ASP A 27 8.78 24.12 -27.37
N VAL A 28 9.31 25.09 -26.63
CA VAL A 28 10.45 24.92 -25.72
C VAL A 28 10.14 23.75 -24.81
N SER A 29 10.84 22.66 -25.10
CA SER A 29 10.77 21.38 -24.43
C SER A 29 10.89 21.58 -22.93
N LYS A 30 9.98 20.90 -22.23
CA LYS A 30 9.91 20.72 -20.79
C LYS A 30 11.33 20.57 -20.22
N ILE A 31 11.62 21.35 -19.19
CA ILE A 31 12.69 21.01 -18.26
C ILE A 31 12.29 19.68 -17.64
N ASP A 32 12.85 18.61 -18.19
CA ASP A 32 12.87 17.29 -17.60
C ASP A 32 13.53 17.44 -16.23
N LYS A 33 12.69 17.57 -15.19
CA LYS A 33 13.07 17.12 -13.86
C LYS A 33 13.33 15.64 -14.02
N SER A 34 14.60 15.33 -14.29
CA SER A 34 15.26 14.04 -14.13
C SER A 34 14.49 13.25 -13.08
N ALA A 35 13.69 12.31 -13.57
CA ALA A 35 13.22 11.17 -12.80
C ALA A 35 14.48 10.55 -12.21
N GLY A 36 14.74 10.87 -10.94
CA GLY A 36 15.78 10.22 -10.18
C GLY A 36 15.48 8.73 -10.26
N VAL A 37 16.42 7.99 -10.86
CA VAL A 37 16.47 6.55 -10.84
C VAL A 37 16.10 6.11 -9.42
N SER A 38 14.92 5.48 -9.30
CA SER A 38 14.38 4.96 -8.06
C SER A 38 15.43 3.97 -7.53
N ALA A 39 16.26 4.41 -6.59
CA ALA A 39 17.07 3.51 -5.80
C ALA A 39 16.09 2.51 -5.20
N LYS A 40 16.19 1.23 -5.62
CA LYS A 40 15.28 0.14 -5.27
C LYS A 40 14.98 0.28 -3.77
N ARG A 41 13.77 0.74 -3.43
CA ARG A 41 13.40 0.96 -2.04
C ARG A 41 13.33 -0.42 -1.41
N GLN A 42 14.33 -0.73 -0.60
CA GLN A 42 14.56 -2.04 0.01
C GLN A 42 14.10 -2.06 1.47
N GLY A 43 13.04 -1.33 1.81
CA GLY A 43 12.45 -1.50 3.12
C GLY A 43 11.63 -2.79 3.17
N LYS A 44 11.34 -3.25 4.38
CA LYS A 44 10.55 -4.45 4.65
C LYS A 44 9.35 -4.06 5.50
N ALA A 45 8.26 -4.81 5.38
CA ALA A 45 7.21 -4.87 6.38
C ALA A 45 7.27 -6.22 7.07
N ILE A 46 7.38 -6.18 8.38
CA ILE A 46 7.23 -7.31 9.27
C ILE A 46 5.82 -7.22 9.85
N VAL A 47 4.99 -8.23 9.63
CA VAL A 47 3.60 -8.25 10.10
C VAL A 47 3.38 -9.30 11.18
N ASP A 48 2.45 -9.05 12.09
CA ASP A 48 2.04 -10.03 13.10
C ASP A 48 0.53 -9.97 13.35
N ALA A 49 0.05 -10.71 14.34
CA ALA A 49 -1.37 -10.76 14.63
C ALA A 49 -1.97 -9.42 15.13
N GLN A 50 -1.14 -8.40 15.38
CA GLN A 50 -1.51 -7.13 15.99
C GLN A 50 -1.21 -5.90 15.14
N GLY A 51 -0.40 -6.03 14.09
CA GLY A 51 -0.11 -4.89 13.25
C GLY A 51 1.04 -5.11 12.29
N VAL A 52 1.77 -4.03 12.03
CA VAL A 52 2.85 -3.95 11.05
C VAL A 52 4.01 -3.12 11.59
N ILE A 53 5.22 -3.61 11.35
CA ILE A 53 6.48 -2.92 11.57
C ILE A 53 7.12 -2.65 10.21
N PHE A 54 7.45 -1.41 9.92
CA PHE A 54 8.16 -1.00 8.71
C PHE A 54 9.64 -0.74 9.01
N ASP A 55 10.52 -1.44 8.29
CA ASP A 55 11.94 -1.18 8.29
C ASP A 55 12.25 0.04 7.41
N LEU A 56 12.77 1.09 8.05
CA LEU A 56 13.11 2.34 7.40
C LEU A 56 14.60 2.44 7.11
N PRO A 57 15.01 3.22 6.09
CA PRO A 57 16.40 3.53 5.83
C PRO A 57 17.13 4.05 7.09
N GLY A 58 18.36 3.60 7.29
CA GLY A 58 19.18 3.97 8.44
C GLY A 58 18.92 3.16 9.71
N GLY A 59 18.27 1.99 9.60
CA GLY A 59 18.09 1.04 10.71
C GLY A 59 17.01 1.46 11.71
N LYS A 60 16.12 2.37 11.31
CA LYS A 60 14.95 2.76 12.13
C LYS A 60 13.78 1.84 11.82
N THR A 61 12.89 1.67 12.79
CA THR A 61 11.62 0.96 12.61
C THR A 61 10.46 1.89 12.92
N GLY A 62 9.33 1.68 12.24
CA GLY A 62 8.04 2.25 12.59
C GLY A 62 7.06 1.13 12.89
N GLU A 63 6.64 1.00 14.14
CA GLU A 63 5.68 -0.02 14.60
C GLU A 63 4.29 0.60 14.73
N PHE A 64 3.30 -0.09 14.17
CA PHE A 64 1.91 0.35 14.16
C PHE A 64 1.00 -0.83 14.48
N THR A 65 0.39 -0.80 15.65
CA THR A 65 -0.62 -1.77 16.06
C THR A 65 -1.97 -1.41 15.48
N PHE A 66 -2.91 -2.35 15.47
CA PHE A 66 -4.31 -2.06 15.21
C PHE A 66 -4.83 -0.97 16.16
N GLY A 67 -5.70 -0.09 15.64
CA GLY A 67 -6.13 1.16 16.27
C GLY A 67 -5.22 2.36 15.99
N THR A 68 -4.06 2.19 15.34
CA THR A 68 -3.21 3.33 14.98
C THR A 68 -3.89 4.18 13.88
N PRO A 69 -3.90 5.53 13.98
CA PRO A 69 -4.46 6.40 12.95
C PRO A 69 -3.75 6.24 11.59
N ARG A 70 -4.54 6.12 10.51
CA ARG A 70 -4.11 5.98 9.10
C ARG A 70 -3.06 7.03 8.73
N GLU A 71 -3.32 8.29 9.09
CA GLU A 71 -2.44 9.43 8.80
C GLU A 71 -1.03 9.30 9.39
N SER A 72 -0.85 8.52 10.46
CA SER A 72 0.46 8.25 11.06
C SER A 72 1.25 7.16 10.32
N ILE A 73 0.55 6.26 9.61
CA ILE A 73 1.13 5.07 8.99
C ILE A 73 1.53 5.34 7.55
N GLU A 74 0.66 5.99 6.78
CA GLU A 74 0.85 6.16 5.34
C GLU A 74 2.14 6.86 4.94
N PRO A 75 2.60 7.94 5.62
CA PRO A 75 3.88 8.55 5.27
C PRO A 75 5.07 7.60 5.48
N VAL A 76 4.96 6.65 6.40
CA VAL A 76 6.00 5.65 6.71
C VAL A 76 5.95 4.50 5.70
N ALA A 77 4.77 3.91 5.50
CA ALA A 77 4.56 2.89 4.47
C ALA A 77 4.96 3.40 3.08
N ALA A 78 4.60 4.64 2.77
CA ALA A 78 4.93 5.27 1.50
C ALA A 78 6.40 5.59 1.33
N ARG A 79 7.23 5.63 2.40
CA ARG A 79 8.70 5.70 2.29
C ARG A 79 9.32 4.35 2.00
N VAL A 80 8.70 3.27 2.48
CA VAL A 80 9.17 1.89 2.29
C VAL A 80 8.79 1.37 0.90
N PHE A 81 7.51 1.47 0.53
CA PHE A 81 6.98 0.82 -0.68
C PHE A 81 6.60 1.77 -1.82
N GLY A 82 6.57 3.08 -1.57
CA GLY A 82 6.06 4.06 -2.55
C GLY A 82 4.58 4.37 -2.33
N ALA A 83 3.96 5.10 -3.25
CA ALA A 83 2.55 5.48 -3.11
C ALA A 83 1.62 4.25 -3.11
N PRO A 84 0.52 4.25 -2.32
CA PRO A 84 -0.45 3.16 -2.36
C PRO A 84 -1.36 3.24 -3.58
N GLU A 85 -1.97 2.10 -3.91
CA GLU A 85 -3.24 2.03 -4.61
C GLU A 85 -4.37 2.04 -3.57
N ASP A 86 -5.15 3.13 -3.54
CA ASP A 86 -6.27 3.28 -2.62
C ASP A 86 -7.56 2.69 -3.18
N SER A 87 -8.35 2.06 -2.32
CA SER A 87 -9.71 1.61 -2.64
C SER A 87 -10.61 1.63 -1.41
N ARG A 88 -11.91 1.53 -1.61
CA ARG A 88 -12.92 1.54 -0.55
C ARG A 88 -14.02 0.55 -0.87
N ASN A 89 -14.62 -0.03 0.17
CA ASN A 89 -15.80 -0.85 0.05
C ASN A 89 -16.81 -0.53 1.16
N ASP A 90 -17.99 -0.06 0.77
CA ASP A 90 -19.07 0.31 1.69
C ASP A 90 -19.97 -0.87 2.09
N GLU A 91 -19.83 -2.02 1.44
CA GLU A 91 -20.66 -3.24 1.61
C GLU A 91 -19.91 -4.36 2.34
N CYS A 92 -18.79 -4.04 3.00
CA CYS A 92 -18.13 -5.04 3.82
C CYS A 92 -19.02 -5.45 5.00
N GLY A 93 -19.07 -6.75 5.30
CA GLY A 93 -19.89 -7.26 6.41
C GLY A 93 -19.51 -6.71 7.80
N ALA A 94 -18.29 -6.18 7.94
CA ALA A 94 -17.82 -5.48 9.14
C ALA A 94 -18.11 -3.97 9.14
N GLY A 95 -18.83 -3.45 8.14
CA GLY A 95 -19.05 -2.02 7.90
C GLY A 95 -18.08 -1.44 6.87
N PRO A 96 -18.26 -0.18 6.44
CA PRO A 96 -17.41 0.42 5.40
C PRO A 96 -15.92 0.35 5.74
N MET A 97 -15.10 0.00 4.75
CA MET A 97 -13.66 -0.16 4.90
C MET A 97 -12.89 0.51 3.76
N GLU A 98 -11.71 1.03 4.10
CA GLU A 98 -10.76 1.61 3.16
C GLU A 98 -9.49 0.76 3.12
N PHE A 99 -8.83 0.72 1.98
CA PHE A 99 -7.67 -0.11 1.76
C PHE A 99 -6.57 0.69 1.07
N ALA A 100 -5.34 0.60 1.58
CA ALA A 100 -4.16 1.14 0.92
C ALA A 100 -3.23 -0.02 0.56
N ARG A 101 -3.06 -0.30 -0.74
CA ARG A 101 -2.20 -1.37 -1.22
C ARG A 101 -0.84 -0.86 -1.62
N TYR A 102 0.19 -1.42 -0.99
CA TYR A 102 1.60 -1.17 -1.23
C TYR A 102 2.25 -2.43 -1.80
N GLY A 103 2.05 -2.69 -3.09
CA GLY A 103 2.52 -3.92 -3.73
C GLY A 103 1.97 -5.17 -3.02
N PRO A 104 2.82 -6.00 -2.38
CA PRO A 104 2.40 -7.25 -1.74
C PRO A 104 1.62 -7.07 -0.42
N ILE A 105 1.63 -5.90 0.22
CA ILE A 105 0.86 -5.67 1.45
C ILE A 105 -0.31 -4.73 1.20
N THR A 106 -1.49 -5.09 1.68
CA THR A 106 -2.65 -4.21 1.79
C THR A 106 -2.88 -3.91 3.26
N LEU A 107 -2.96 -2.64 3.61
CA LEU A 107 -3.38 -2.17 4.93
C LEU A 107 -4.86 -1.85 4.88
N ASN A 108 -5.61 -2.32 5.88
CA ASN A 108 -7.05 -2.16 5.96
C ASN A 108 -7.38 -1.15 7.05
N PHE A 109 -8.23 -0.19 6.71
CA PHE A 109 -8.63 0.89 7.58
C PHE A 109 -10.15 0.92 7.75
N GLN A 110 -10.58 1.26 8.96
CA GLN A 110 -11.97 1.58 9.27
C GLN A 110 -11.95 2.72 10.27
N ASP A 111 -12.86 3.68 10.10
CA ASP A 111 -12.94 4.90 10.94
C ASP A 111 -11.61 5.66 11.08
N GLY A 112 -10.76 5.60 10.05
CA GLY A 112 -9.45 6.25 10.02
C GLY A 112 -8.36 5.52 10.80
N GLU A 113 -8.58 4.29 11.28
CA GLU A 113 -7.62 3.50 12.04
C GLU A 113 -7.25 2.19 11.34
N LEU A 114 -6.02 1.72 11.53
CA LEU A 114 -5.58 0.41 11.04
C LEU A 114 -6.36 -0.69 11.77
N VAL A 115 -7.08 -1.52 11.04
CA VAL A 115 -7.86 -2.63 11.62
C VAL A 115 -7.39 -4.01 11.15
N GLY A 116 -6.56 -4.07 10.12
CA GLY A 116 -6.04 -5.32 9.60
C GLY A 116 -5.01 -5.13 8.50
N TRP A 117 -4.42 -6.23 8.08
CA TRP A 117 -3.53 -6.29 6.93
C TRP A 117 -3.72 -7.60 6.18
N MET A 118 -3.39 -7.60 4.90
CA MET A 118 -3.24 -8.79 4.07
C MET A 118 -1.94 -8.73 3.28
N ALA A 119 -1.16 -9.80 3.32
CA ALA A 119 0.06 -9.99 2.55
C ALA A 119 -0.16 -11.05 1.45
N ARG A 120 0.28 -10.76 0.23
CA ARG A 120 0.32 -11.69 -0.92
C ARG A 120 1.76 -11.93 -1.36
N GLU A 121 1.96 -12.81 -2.32
CA GLU A 121 3.30 -13.11 -2.84
C GLU A 121 3.97 -11.85 -3.41
N GLY A 122 5.20 -11.61 -2.98
CA GLY A 122 6.04 -10.49 -3.42
C GLY A 122 7.23 -10.26 -2.49
N GLU A 123 8.11 -9.35 -2.85
CA GLU A 123 9.31 -9.03 -2.07
C GLU A 123 8.97 -8.10 -0.88
N GLY A 124 9.69 -8.27 0.22
CA GLY A 124 9.72 -7.27 1.29
C GLY A 124 8.62 -7.37 2.34
N VAL A 125 7.75 -8.39 2.30
CA VAL A 125 6.74 -8.63 3.34
C VAL A 125 6.90 -10.03 3.90
N LEU A 126 6.98 -10.13 5.22
CA LEU A 126 7.09 -11.38 5.96
C LEU A 126 6.45 -11.21 7.33
N THR A 127 6.04 -12.31 7.94
CA THR A 127 5.58 -12.26 9.33
C THR A 127 6.77 -12.16 10.29
N SER A 128 6.52 -11.78 11.55
CA SER A 128 7.54 -11.67 12.62
C SER A 128 8.33 -12.95 12.87
N ASP A 129 7.82 -14.07 12.37
CA ASP A 129 8.38 -15.40 12.45
C ASP A 129 8.77 -15.98 11.08
N SER A 130 8.98 -15.10 10.10
CA SER A 130 9.55 -15.39 8.77
C SER A 130 8.69 -16.26 7.84
N VAL A 131 7.39 -16.32 8.06
CA VAL A 131 6.43 -16.90 7.11
C VAL A 131 6.12 -15.88 6.01
N MET A 132 6.03 -16.36 4.77
CA MET A 132 5.77 -15.53 3.60
C MET A 132 4.82 -16.25 2.65
N PRO A 133 3.93 -15.53 1.95
CA PRO A 133 3.21 -16.09 0.80
C PRO A 133 4.19 -16.61 -0.28
N GLY A 134 3.72 -17.56 -1.09
CA GLY A 134 4.50 -18.29 -2.09
C GLY A 134 5.30 -19.48 -1.52
N LYS A 135 5.43 -19.61 -0.19
CA LYS A 135 6.09 -20.75 0.45
C LYS A 135 5.20 -22.00 0.47
N PRO A 136 5.80 -23.21 0.45
CA PRO A 136 5.02 -24.45 0.53
C PRO A 136 4.19 -24.52 1.81
N MET A 137 2.90 -24.81 1.69
CA MET A 137 2.01 -24.92 2.85
C MET A 137 2.45 -26.05 3.80
N ARG A 138 3.04 -27.12 3.25
CA ARG A 138 3.57 -28.24 4.04
C ARG A 138 4.67 -27.80 5.03
N ASP A 139 5.50 -26.83 4.65
CA ASP A 139 6.61 -26.37 5.48
C ASP A 139 6.05 -25.62 6.70
N LEU A 140 5.00 -24.81 6.49
CA LEU A 140 4.30 -24.14 7.58
C LEU A 140 3.57 -25.13 8.49
N LYS A 141 2.94 -26.18 7.94
CA LYS A 141 2.32 -27.24 8.74
C LYS A 141 3.33 -27.94 9.65
N ILE A 142 4.53 -28.23 9.15
CA ILE A 142 5.60 -28.87 9.92
C ILE A 142 6.16 -27.92 10.98
N ALA A 143 6.48 -26.68 10.57
CA ALA A 143 7.14 -25.73 11.45
C ALA A 143 6.21 -25.21 12.56
N ARG A 144 4.91 -25.03 12.25
CA ARG A 144 3.96 -24.26 13.08
C ARG A 144 2.60 -24.91 13.29
N SER A 145 2.45 -26.18 12.92
CA SER A 145 1.19 -26.93 13.10
C SER A 145 -0.03 -26.21 12.51
N ALA A 146 0.17 -25.51 11.39
CA ALA A 146 -0.91 -24.82 10.70
C ALA A 146 -2.04 -25.78 10.34
N ARG A 147 -3.28 -25.34 10.53
CA ARG A 147 -4.48 -26.15 10.35
C ARG A 147 -5.45 -25.49 9.38
N MET A 148 -6.07 -26.31 8.53
CA MET A 148 -7.17 -25.85 7.68
C MET A 148 -8.38 -25.54 8.57
N MET A 149 -9.14 -24.51 8.21
CA MET A 149 -10.34 -24.14 8.93
C MET A 149 -11.54 -24.92 8.38
N GLU A 150 -12.02 -25.91 9.13
CA GLU A 150 -13.09 -26.84 8.69
C GLU A 150 -14.45 -26.16 8.48
N ASN A 151 -14.71 -25.07 9.21
CA ASN A 151 -15.97 -24.32 9.14
C ASN A 151 -15.78 -22.95 8.49
N SER A 152 -14.72 -22.78 7.69
CA SER A 152 -14.57 -21.55 6.93
C SER A 152 -15.63 -21.47 5.85
N THR A 153 -16.20 -20.28 5.67
CA THR A 153 -16.99 -19.99 4.49
C THR A 153 -16.12 -19.66 3.29
N LEU A 154 -14.79 -19.62 3.41
CA LEU A 154 -13.83 -19.26 2.38
C LEU A 154 -12.96 -20.48 2.03
N ASP A 155 -12.78 -20.73 0.74
CA ASP A 155 -12.07 -21.91 0.28
C ASP A 155 -10.58 -21.82 0.62
N GLY A 156 -10.04 -22.90 1.19
CA GLY A 156 -8.62 -23.01 1.51
C GLY A 156 -8.14 -22.13 2.66
N GLU A 157 -9.02 -21.61 3.52
CA GLU A 157 -8.61 -20.85 4.71
C GLU A 157 -7.87 -21.75 5.71
N PHE A 158 -6.76 -21.26 6.24
CA PHE A 158 -6.01 -21.89 7.30
C PHE A 158 -5.67 -20.89 8.39
N GLU A 159 -5.27 -21.41 9.56
CA GLU A 159 -4.71 -20.62 10.64
C GLU A 159 -3.50 -21.31 11.27
N TYR A 160 -2.63 -20.50 11.88
CA TYR A 160 -1.53 -20.97 12.71
C TYR A 160 -1.23 -19.96 13.82
N LEU A 161 -0.54 -20.40 14.87
CA LEU A 161 -0.09 -19.52 15.94
C LEU A 161 1.28 -18.90 15.58
N ALA A 162 1.30 -17.58 15.45
CA ALA A 162 2.50 -16.78 15.30
C ALA A 162 3.37 -16.84 16.57
N ALA A 163 4.58 -16.27 16.52
CA ALA A 163 5.56 -16.42 17.61
C ALA A 163 5.11 -15.75 18.91
N ASP A 164 4.20 -14.78 18.81
CA ASP A 164 3.52 -14.09 19.90
C ASP A 164 2.35 -14.89 20.52
N GLY A 165 2.09 -16.10 20.02
CA GLY A 165 1.00 -16.96 20.47
C GLY A 165 -0.39 -16.59 19.94
N ARG A 166 -0.48 -15.67 18.98
CA ARG A 166 -1.75 -15.21 18.40
C ARG A 166 -1.93 -15.77 16.99
N ALA A 167 -3.18 -15.88 16.56
CA ALA A 167 -3.50 -16.47 15.27
C ALA A 167 -3.18 -15.52 14.12
N ILE A 168 -2.42 -16.02 13.13
CA ILE A 168 -2.38 -15.48 11.77
C ILE A 168 -3.12 -16.48 10.88
N ARG A 169 -3.91 -15.94 9.96
CA ARG A 169 -4.67 -16.73 8.99
C ARG A 169 -4.15 -16.53 7.58
N GLY A 170 -4.61 -17.34 6.65
CA GLY A 170 -4.24 -17.23 5.26
C GLY A 170 -5.08 -18.12 4.37
N PHE A 171 -4.82 -18.04 3.07
CA PHE A 171 -5.42 -18.93 2.08
C PHE A 171 -4.35 -19.80 1.42
N VAL A 172 -4.72 -21.03 1.09
CA VAL A 172 -3.89 -21.94 0.31
C VAL A 172 -4.27 -21.85 -1.17
N GLU A 173 -3.29 -21.86 -2.05
CA GLU A 173 -3.47 -22.07 -3.48
C GLU A 173 -2.89 -23.43 -3.90
N GLY A 174 -3.62 -24.14 -4.76
CA GLY A 174 -3.27 -25.47 -5.21
C GLY A 174 -3.56 -26.56 -4.18
N GLU A 175 -3.15 -27.79 -4.50
CA GLU A 175 -3.49 -28.99 -3.73
C GLU A 175 -2.26 -29.86 -3.45
N GLY A 176 -2.40 -30.76 -2.47
CA GLY A 176 -1.41 -31.80 -2.20
C GLY A 176 -0.03 -31.25 -1.82
N ARG A 177 1.02 -31.81 -2.42
CA ARG A 177 2.42 -31.51 -2.06
C ARG A 177 2.94 -30.18 -2.59
N ASP A 178 2.25 -29.63 -3.59
CA ASP A 178 2.64 -28.41 -4.30
C ASP A 178 1.81 -27.20 -3.85
N ALA A 179 0.84 -27.42 -2.95
CA ALA A 179 0.06 -26.36 -2.33
C ALA A 179 0.96 -25.32 -1.64
N LYS A 180 0.65 -24.03 -1.88
CA LYS A 180 1.39 -22.88 -1.37
C LYS A 180 0.52 -21.97 -0.54
N ILE A 181 1.15 -21.18 0.30
CA ILE A 181 0.50 -20.06 0.99
C ILE A 181 0.22 -18.99 -0.05
N ALA A 182 -1.05 -18.76 -0.40
CA ALA A 182 -1.45 -17.74 -1.37
C ALA A 182 -1.39 -16.33 -0.76
N SER A 183 -1.83 -16.22 0.49
CA SER A 183 -1.81 -14.99 1.26
C SER A 183 -1.81 -15.26 2.77
N LEU A 184 -1.46 -14.24 3.52
CA LEU A 184 -1.54 -14.19 4.98
C LEU A 184 -2.32 -12.95 5.39
N TYR A 185 -3.01 -12.99 6.52
CA TYR A 185 -3.70 -11.83 7.07
C TYR A 185 -3.90 -11.92 8.57
N ALA A 186 -4.09 -10.75 9.18
CA ALA A 186 -4.59 -10.61 10.54
C ALA A 186 -5.47 -9.37 10.65
N GLY A 187 -6.24 -9.31 11.74
CA GLY A 187 -7.23 -8.26 11.97
C GLY A 187 -8.43 -8.34 11.03
N GLN A 188 -9.20 -7.25 10.97
CA GLN A 188 -10.38 -7.12 10.14
C GLN A 188 -9.98 -7.07 8.66
N ASN A 189 -10.54 -7.98 7.88
CA ASN A 189 -10.37 -8.05 6.44
C ASN A 189 -11.73 -8.14 5.76
N CYS A 190 -11.76 -7.77 4.47
CA CYS A 190 -12.93 -7.91 3.64
C CYS A 190 -12.65 -8.81 2.44
N PHE A 191 -13.15 -10.05 2.50
CA PHE A 191 -12.99 -11.04 1.46
C PHE A 191 -14.27 -11.16 0.65
N PHE A 192 -14.24 -10.65 -0.58
CA PHE A 192 -15.34 -10.80 -1.52
C PHE A 192 -15.17 -12.07 -2.34
N ARG A 193 -16.32 -12.57 -2.76
CA ARG A 193 -16.53 -13.66 -3.69
C ARG A 193 -17.38 -13.13 -4.82
#